data_AF-A0A7W3WJD5-F1
#
_entry.id   AF-A0A7W3WJD5-F1
#
_cell.length_a   1.000
_cell.length_b   1.000
_cell.length_c   1.000
_cell.angle_alpha   90.00
_cell.angle_beta   90.00
_cell.angle_gamma   90.00
#
_symmetry.space_group_name_H-M   'P 1'
#
loop_
_entity.id
_entity.type
_entity.pdbx_description
1 polymer ?
#
loop_
_entity_poly.entity_id
_entity_poly.type
_entity_poly.pdbx_seq_one_letter_code
_entity_poly.pdbx_strand_id
1 'polypeptide(L)'
;MPVRVSGLAVGLSGHLSRPGYVSASPCLRPGVVTPLTVTWLTSAQLAAVDATELPNYWRAFLPMADVPVSTTDGRPLPVDGVHVYVNARGLLSHSDGSPRRTADQWTVISSLLAESARLRSLFGPTPESWVSRALADPGLSAQGTAAFHAEGWVRPHNDFQRFARKSA
;
A
#
# COMPACT_ATOMS: atom_id res chain seq x y z
N MET A 1 -8.03 17.25 1.08
CA MET A 1 -7.15 18.36 1.45
C MET A 1 -5.70 17.91 1.45
N PRO A 2 -4.80 18.53 0.67
CA PRO A 2 -3.37 18.21 0.68
C PRO A 2 -2.71 18.50 2.04
N VAL A 3 -1.81 17.62 2.46
CA VAL A 3 -1.11 17.66 3.75
C VAL A 3 0.32 17.14 3.60
N ARG A 4 1.15 17.36 4.60
CA ARG A 4 2.47 16.75 4.77
C ARG A 4 2.41 15.84 5.99
N VAL A 5 2.80 14.58 5.82
CA VAL A 5 2.77 13.57 6.89
C VAL A 5 4.20 13.13 7.21
N SER A 6 4.61 13.29 8.47
CA SER A 6 5.94 12.92 8.93
C SER A 6 5.98 11.48 9.43
N GLY A 7 7.04 10.74 9.10
CA GLY A 7 7.21 9.36 9.55
C GLY A 7 6.41 8.33 8.77
N LEU A 8 5.68 8.74 7.73
CA LEU A 8 4.87 7.87 6.87
C LEU A 8 5.31 8.03 5.42
N ALA A 9 5.50 6.93 4.70
CA ALA A 9 5.74 6.89 3.27
C ALA A 9 4.69 6.01 2.57
N VAL A 10 4.65 6.09 1.23
CA VAL A 10 3.81 5.22 0.41
C VAL A 10 4.70 4.18 -0.27
N GLY A 11 4.44 2.92 0.04
CA GLY A 11 5.02 1.78 -0.65
C GLY A 11 3.98 1.01 -1.46
N LEU A 12 4.31 -0.23 -1.81
CA LEU A 12 3.46 -1.11 -2.60
C LEU A 12 2.95 -2.28 -1.74
N SER A 13 1.73 -2.74 -1.97
CA SER A 13 1.18 -3.89 -1.25
C SER A 13 1.84 -5.20 -1.70
N GLY A 14 1.92 -6.15 -0.78
CA GLY A 14 2.50 -7.48 -1.00
C GLY A 14 1.65 -8.42 -1.86
N HIS A 15 0.73 -7.90 -2.67
CA HIS A 15 -0.16 -8.71 -3.50
C HIS A 15 -0.50 -8.04 -4.83
N LEU A 16 -1.02 -8.86 -5.74
CA LEU A 16 -1.66 -8.41 -6.96
C LEU A 16 -3.17 -8.41 -6.76
N SER A 17 -3.79 -7.28 -7.06
CA SER A 17 -5.24 -7.23 -7.27
C SER A 17 -5.63 -8.13 -8.45
N ARG A 18 -6.93 -8.44 -8.56
CA ARG A 18 -7.43 -9.32 -9.61
C ARG A 18 -7.00 -8.87 -11.04
N PRO A 19 -7.07 -7.58 -11.42
CA PRO A 19 -6.54 -7.10 -12.72
C PRO A 19 -5.01 -7.06 -12.86
N GLY A 20 -4.25 -7.53 -11.87
CA GLY A 20 -2.78 -7.53 -11.88
C GLY A 20 -2.15 -6.22 -11.39
N TYR A 21 -2.93 -5.31 -10.82
CA TYR A 21 -2.44 -4.04 -10.26
C TYR A 21 -1.76 -4.27 -8.91
N VAL A 22 -0.68 -3.53 -8.63
CA VAL A 22 -0.04 -3.48 -7.31
C VAL A 22 -0.50 -2.20 -6.62
N SER A 23 -1.31 -2.34 -5.56
CA SER A 23 -1.87 -1.17 -4.87
C SER A 23 -0.83 -0.47 -4.00
N ALA A 24 -1.04 0.82 -3.75
CA ALA A 24 -0.28 1.54 -2.74
C ALA A 24 -0.57 0.96 -1.34
N SER A 25 0.44 0.95 -0.47
CA SER A 25 0.29 0.61 0.95
C SER A 25 1.11 1.56 1.81
N PRO A 26 0.59 2.05 2.94
CA PRO A 26 1.38 2.89 3.84
C PRO A 26 2.56 2.11 4.43
N CYS A 27 3.72 2.75 4.57
CA CYS A 27 4.84 2.19 5.33
C CYS A 27 5.40 3.22 6.31
N LEU A 28 5.65 2.82 7.56
CA LEU A 28 6.30 3.71 8.51
C LEU A 28 7.76 3.93 8.08
N ARG A 29 8.16 5.19 8.01
CA ARG A 29 9.51 5.59 7.59
C ARG A 29 9.91 6.85 8.35
N PRO A 30 10.53 6.71 9.54
CA PRO A 30 11.03 7.84 10.31
C PRO A 30 11.92 8.75 9.47
N GLY A 31 11.82 10.07 9.68
CA GLY A 31 12.61 11.07 8.96
C GLY A 31 12.13 11.42 7.56
N VAL A 32 11.10 10.74 7.02
CA VAL A 32 10.48 11.11 5.75
C VAL A 32 9.21 11.92 5.96
N VAL A 33 9.05 12.97 5.16
CA VAL A 33 7.83 13.77 5.09
C VAL A 33 7.19 13.56 3.72
N THR A 34 6.00 12.99 3.71
CA THR A 34 5.30 12.59 2.48
C THR A 34 4.09 13.50 2.22
N PRO A 35 3.96 14.08 1.01
CA PRO A 35 2.75 14.77 0.62
C PRO A 35 1.62 13.76 0.43
N LEU A 36 0.52 13.95 1.16
CA LEU A 36 -0.67 13.09 1.11
C LEU A 36 -1.94 13.94 1.08
N THR A 37 -3.09 13.28 0.99
CA THR A 37 -4.39 13.93 1.09
C THR A 37 -5.16 13.35 2.27
N VAL A 38 -5.73 14.23 3.08
CA VAL A 38 -6.73 13.87 4.09
C VAL A 38 -8.12 14.18 3.55
N THR A 39 -9.06 13.25 3.78
CA THR A 39 -10.48 13.41 3.47
C THR A 39 -11.26 13.46 4.77
N TRP A 40 -12.12 14.46 4.93
CA TRP A 40 -13.00 14.61 6.08
C TRP A 40 -14.30 13.85 5.79
N LEU A 41 -14.61 12.85 6.60
CA LEU A 41 -15.77 12.00 6.43
C LEU A 41 -16.61 12.02 7.70
N THR A 42 -17.93 12.05 7.53
CA THR A 42 -18.85 11.71 8.62
C THR A 42 -18.74 10.22 8.96
N SER A 43 -19.22 9.81 10.13
CA SER A 43 -19.23 8.39 10.52
C SER A 43 -19.94 7.49 9.48
N ALA A 44 -21.02 7.97 8.86
CA ALA A 44 -21.74 7.23 7.84
C ALA A 44 -20.93 7.09 6.53
N GLN A 45 -20.24 8.15 6.11
CA GLN A 45 -19.36 8.08 4.93
C GLN A 45 -18.14 7.20 5.20
N LEU A 46 -17.59 7.27 6.41
CA LEU A 46 -16.48 6.44 6.81
C LEU A 46 -16.87 4.94 6.83
N ALA A 47 -18.07 4.61 7.32
CA ALA A 47 -18.60 3.24 7.24
C ALA A 47 -18.84 2.79 5.78
N ALA A 48 -19.23 3.69 4.89
CA ALA A 48 -19.35 3.37 3.47
C ALA A 48 -17.99 3.05 2.83
N VAL A 49 -16.91 3.74 3.23
CA VAL A 49 -15.54 3.39 2.81
C VAL A 49 -15.13 2.02 3.39
N ASP A 50 -15.39 1.76 4.67
CA ASP A 50 -15.10 0.45 5.27
C ASP A 50 -15.76 -0.68 4.50
N ALA A 51 -17.02 -0.49 4.06
CA ALA A 51 -17.75 -1.50 3.28
C ALA A 51 -17.08 -1.84 1.93
N THR A 52 -16.29 -0.93 1.36
CA THR A 52 -15.55 -1.17 0.11
C THR A 52 -14.12 -1.67 0.33
N GLU A 53 -13.49 -1.32 1.46
CA GLU A 53 -12.08 -1.61 1.71
C GLU A 53 -11.87 -2.91 2.49
N LEU A 54 -12.78 -3.25 3.41
CA LEU A 54 -12.69 -4.46 4.21
C LEU A 54 -13.13 -5.69 3.37
N PRO A 55 -12.48 -6.86 3.50
CA PRO A 55 -11.37 -7.19 4.41
C PRO A 55 -9.97 -7.02 3.75
N ASN A 56 -9.89 -6.40 2.57
CA ASN A 56 -8.61 -6.28 1.83
C ASN A 56 -7.65 -5.30 2.49
N TYR A 57 -8.20 -4.33 3.21
CA TYR A 57 -7.48 -3.43 4.11
C TYR A 57 -8.03 -3.58 5.52
N TRP A 58 -7.33 -2.97 6.46
CA TRP A 58 -7.83 -2.71 7.80
C TRP A 58 -7.48 -1.28 8.19
N ARG A 59 -8.27 -0.69 9.08
CA ARG A 59 -8.11 0.71 9.46
C ARG A 59 -7.20 0.85 10.66
N ALA A 60 -6.14 1.63 10.51
CA ALA A 60 -5.25 2.04 11.58
C ALA A 60 -5.56 3.49 12.00
N PHE A 61 -5.63 3.76 13.29
CA PHE A 61 -5.67 5.14 13.80
C PHE A 61 -4.26 5.58 14.16
N LEU A 62 -3.77 6.64 13.51
CA LEU A 62 -2.45 7.21 13.70
C LEU A 62 -2.56 8.47 14.57
N PRO A 63 -2.14 8.43 15.84
CA PRO A 63 -2.11 9.62 16.69
C PRO A 63 -1.10 10.65 16.15
N MET A 64 -1.43 11.95 16.26
CA MET A 64 -0.52 13.02 15.81
C MET A 64 0.82 13.05 16.55
N ALA A 65 0.85 12.51 17.78
CA ALA A 65 2.09 12.37 18.55
C ALA A 65 3.08 11.36 17.91
N ASP A 66 2.55 10.33 17.25
CA ASP A 66 3.36 9.29 16.60
C ASP A 66 3.63 9.60 15.12
N VAL A 67 2.62 10.15 14.44
CA VAL A 67 2.65 10.46 12.99
C VAL A 67 2.13 11.88 12.78
N PRO A 68 2.98 12.92 12.95
CA PRO A 68 2.55 14.30 12.80
C PRO A 68 2.06 14.62 11.39
N VAL A 69 0.90 15.28 11.30
CA VAL A 69 0.33 15.77 10.04
C VAL A 69 0.21 17.29 10.10
N SER A 70 0.72 17.95 9.07
CA SER A 70 0.59 19.39 8.88
C SER A 70 -0.09 19.72 7.56
N THR A 71 -0.68 20.89 7.47
CA THR A 71 -1.03 21.53 6.20
C THR A 71 0.22 21.77 5.34
N THR A 72 0.02 22.15 4.08
CA THR A 72 1.12 22.42 3.13
C THR A 72 1.98 23.62 3.52
N ASP A 73 1.41 24.58 4.25
CA ASP A 73 2.10 25.74 4.86
C ASP A 73 2.68 25.43 6.26
N GLY A 74 2.64 24.18 6.71
CA GLY A 74 3.35 23.71 7.90
C GLY A 74 2.59 23.82 9.23
N ARG A 75 1.32 24.24 9.21
CA ARG A 75 0.50 24.29 10.44
C ARG A 75 0.04 22.88 10.83
N PRO A 76 0.16 22.46 12.09
CA PRO A 76 -0.39 21.18 12.54
C PRO A 76 -1.90 21.10 12.30
N LEU A 77 -2.41 19.92 11.93
CA LEU A 77 -3.86 19.74 11.87
C LEU A 77 -4.46 19.72 13.29
N PRO A 78 -5.60 20.41 13.51
CA PRO A 78 -6.24 20.47 14.84
C PRO A 78 -7.11 19.22 15.10
N VAL A 79 -6.49 18.03 15.06
CA VAL A 79 -7.14 16.74 15.36
C VAL A 79 -6.17 15.83 16.13
N ASP A 80 -6.71 14.89 16.90
CA ASP A 80 -5.88 13.97 17.70
C ASP A 80 -5.14 12.91 16.86
N GLY A 81 -5.63 12.65 15.66
CA GLY A 81 -5.06 11.66 14.75
C GLY A 81 -5.84 11.52 13.46
N VAL A 82 -5.31 10.68 12.57
CA VAL A 82 -5.92 10.36 11.27
C VAL A 82 -6.06 8.86 11.12
N HIS A 83 -7.05 8.42 10.35
CA HIS A 83 -7.14 7.04 9.94
C HIS A 83 -6.38 6.82 8.62
N VAL A 84 -5.74 5.65 8.50
CA VAL A 84 -5.19 5.15 7.25
C VAL A 84 -5.68 3.72 7.01
N TYR A 85 -5.90 3.35 5.76
CA TYR A 85 -6.19 1.98 5.36
C TYR A 85 -4.87 1.28 5.04
N VAL A 86 -4.55 0.24 5.83
CA VAL A 86 -3.35 -0.57 5.71
C VAL A 86 -3.71 -1.84 4.97
N ASN A 87 -2.94 -2.19 3.94
CA ASN A 87 -3.25 -3.38 3.16
C ASN A 87 -3.07 -4.66 4.00
N ALA A 88 -4.06 -5.54 4.03
CA ALA A 88 -4.01 -6.77 4.83
C ALA A 88 -2.98 -7.79 4.32
N ARG A 89 -2.47 -7.63 3.09
CA ARG A 89 -1.52 -8.54 2.44
C ARG A 89 -0.05 -8.10 2.59
N GLY A 90 0.23 -7.14 3.48
CA GLY A 90 1.58 -6.70 3.78
C GLY A 90 2.16 -5.73 2.75
N LEU A 91 3.47 -5.52 2.86
CA LEU A 91 4.25 -4.54 2.12
C LEU A 91 5.26 -5.25 1.22
N LEU A 92 5.31 -4.83 -0.04
CA LEU A 92 6.29 -5.29 -1.01
C LEU A 92 7.62 -4.58 -0.80
N SER A 93 8.68 -5.38 -0.73
CA SER A 93 10.04 -4.97 -0.43
C SER A 93 10.99 -5.46 -1.52
N HIS A 94 12.16 -4.85 -1.60
CA HIS A 94 13.29 -5.42 -2.32
C HIS A 94 13.86 -6.61 -1.53
N SER A 95 14.78 -7.36 -2.14
CA SER A 95 15.46 -8.49 -1.49
C SER A 95 16.29 -8.09 -0.26
N ASP A 96 16.74 -6.82 -0.20
CA ASP A 96 17.40 -6.24 0.97
C ASP A 96 16.43 -5.88 2.12
N GLY A 97 15.13 -6.13 1.91
CA GLY A 97 14.07 -5.86 2.88
C GLY A 97 13.59 -4.40 2.91
N SER A 98 14.13 -3.51 2.09
CA SER A 98 13.68 -2.12 2.00
C SER A 98 12.32 -2.03 1.27
N PRO A 99 11.37 -1.19 1.72
CA PRO A 99 10.09 -1.05 1.03
C PRO A 99 10.25 -0.51 -0.39
N ARG A 100 9.58 -1.15 -1.36
CA ARG A 100 9.46 -0.60 -2.71
C ARG A 100 8.65 0.69 -2.68
N ARG A 101 9.03 1.64 -3.52
CA ARG A 101 8.33 2.94 -3.65
C ARG A 101 7.20 2.83 -4.66
N THR A 102 6.16 3.65 -4.48
CA THR A 102 5.13 3.82 -5.51
C THR A 102 5.68 4.57 -6.72
N ALA A 103 5.21 4.17 -7.90
CA ALA A 103 5.32 4.91 -9.15
C ALA A 103 4.04 4.68 -9.96
N ASP A 104 3.97 5.16 -11.20
CA ASP A 104 2.98 4.66 -12.14
C ASP A 104 3.13 3.14 -12.33
N GLN A 105 2.05 2.44 -12.69
CA GLN A 105 2.10 0.99 -12.74
C GLN A 105 3.02 0.44 -13.82
N TRP A 106 3.26 1.15 -14.92
CA TRP A 106 4.20 0.69 -15.93
C TRP A 106 5.61 0.65 -15.39
N THR A 107 6.02 1.68 -14.65
CA THR A 107 7.30 1.67 -13.93
C THR A 107 7.36 0.56 -12.88
N VAL A 108 6.29 0.37 -12.09
CA VAL A 108 6.24 -0.69 -11.07
C VAL A 108 6.37 -2.07 -11.71
N ILE A 109 5.53 -2.38 -12.70
CA ILE A 109 5.51 -3.69 -13.37
C ILE A 109 6.83 -3.94 -14.09
N SER A 110 7.41 -2.94 -14.75
CA SER A 110 8.71 -3.07 -15.42
C SER A 110 9.83 -3.42 -14.42
N SER A 111 9.86 -2.78 -13.25
CA SER A 111 10.83 -3.11 -12.19
C SER A 111 10.64 -4.54 -11.66
N LEU A 112 9.40 -4.97 -11.40
CA LEU A 112 9.11 -6.33 -10.93
C LEU A 112 9.50 -7.38 -11.97
N LEU A 113 9.20 -7.11 -13.25
CA LEU A 113 9.56 -7.97 -14.36
C LEU A 113 11.07 -8.02 -14.58
N ALA A 114 11.82 -6.95 -14.32
CA ALA A 114 13.28 -6.98 -14.40
C ALA A 114 13.89 -7.89 -13.32
N GLU A 115 13.32 -7.86 -12.11
CA GLU A 115 13.88 -8.53 -10.94
C GLU A 115 13.43 -9.99 -10.76
N SER A 116 12.32 -10.45 -11.37
CA SER A 116 11.86 -11.85 -11.23
C SER A 116 11.65 -12.54 -12.57
N ALA A 117 12.45 -13.58 -12.82
CA ALA A 117 12.24 -14.50 -13.94
C ALA A 117 10.91 -15.25 -13.84
N ARG A 118 10.46 -15.57 -12.61
CA ARG A 118 9.18 -16.23 -12.36
C ARG A 118 8.02 -15.36 -12.80
N LEU A 119 8.04 -14.07 -12.46
CA LEU A 119 7.02 -13.13 -12.91
C LEU A 119 7.01 -13.00 -14.44
N ARG A 120 8.18 -12.90 -15.09
CA ARG A 120 8.27 -12.92 -16.56
C ARG A 120 7.67 -14.19 -17.18
N SER A 121 7.85 -15.35 -16.54
CA SER A 121 7.27 -16.60 -17.03
C SER A 121 5.74 -16.61 -16.96
N LEU A 122 5.16 -16.05 -15.88
CA LEU A 122 3.71 -15.97 -15.69
C LEU A 122 3.08 -14.94 -16.64
N PHE A 123 3.62 -13.73 -16.62
CA PHE A 123 2.97 -12.55 -17.18
C PHE A 123 3.53 -12.12 -18.53
N GLY A 124 4.64 -12.70 -18.98
CA GLY A 124 5.39 -12.22 -20.13
C GLY A 124 6.39 -11.13 -19.76
N PRO A 125 7.23 -10.68 -20.72
CA PRO A 125 8.35 -9.80 -20.44
C PRO A 125 7.99 -8.31 -20.39
N THR A 126 6.76 -7.92 -20.74
CA THR A 126 6.35 -6.50 -20.82
C THR A 126 5.13 -6.19 -19.94
N PRO A 127 4.95 -4.93 -19.52
CA PRO A 127 3.76 -4.51 -18.79
C PRO A 127 2.43 -4.75 -19.54
N GLU A 128 2.42 -4.65 -20.87
CA GLU A 128 1.24 -4.93 -21.69
C GLU A 128 0.88 -6.43 -21.62
N SER A 129 1.87 -7.30 -21.76
CA SER A 129 1.66 -8.75 -21.61
C SER A 129 1.16 -9.10 -20.21
N TRP A 130 1.68 -8.41 -19.19
CA TRP A 130 1.25 -8.56 -17.81
C TRP A 130 -0.23 -8.26 -17.63
N VAL A 131 -0.67 -7.08 -18.07
CA VAL A 131 -2.07 -6.65 -17.92
C VAL A 131 -2.99 -7.53 -18.75
N SER A 132 -2.63 -7.81 -20.00
CA SER A 132 -3.43 -8.67 -20.88
C SER A 132 -3.65 -10.06 -20.27
N ARG A 133 -2.59 -10.68 -19.72
CA ARG A 133 -2.68 -12.00 -19.10
C ARG A 133 -3.41 -11.99 -17.77
N ALA A 134 -3.14 -11.01 -16.90
CA ALA A 134 -3.82 -10.90 -15.62
C ALA A 134 -5.35 -10.68 -15.78
N LEU A 135 -5.77 -9.97 -16.82
CA LEU A 135 -7.18 -9.80 -17.16
C LEU A 135 -7.80 -11.07 -17.74
N ALA A 136 -7.05 -11.83 -18.54
CA ALA A 136 -7.52 -13.06 -19.17
C ALA A 136 -7.66 -14.23 -18.19
N ASP A 137 -6.76 -14.33 -17.19
CA ASP A 137 -6.77 -15.38 -16.17
C ASP A 137 -6.60 -14.80 -14.76
N PRO A 138 -7.69 -14.67 -13.99
CA PRO A 138 -7.64 -14.22 -12.59
C PRO A 138 -6.75 -15.08 -11.68
N GLY A 139 -6.51 -16.34 -12.04
CA GLY A 139 -5.62 -17.24 -11.32
C GLY A 139 -4.14 -16.80 -11.38
N LEU A 140 -3.74 -16.08 -12.43
CA LEU A 140 -2.38 -15.58 -12.55
C LEU A 140 -2.05 -14.53 -11.50
N SER A 141 -2.98 -13.66 -11.12
CA SER A 141 -2.76 -12.66 -10.05
C SER A 141 -2.50 -13.34 -8.69
N ALA A 142 -3.17 -14.46 -8.41
CA ALA A 142 -2.89 -15.27 -7.22
C ALA A 142 -1.51 -15.94 -7.30
N GLN A 143 -1.13 -16.48 -8.46
CA GLN A 143 0.20 -17.06 -8.68
C GLN A 143 1.32 -16.02 -8.60
N GLY A 144 1.10 -14.81 -9.13
CA GLY A 144 2.03 -13.69 -9.03
C GLY A 144 2.18 -13.19 -7.60
N THR A 145 1.10 -13.15 -6.84
CA THR A 145 1.17 -12.90 -5.39
C THR A 145 2.00 -13.98 -4.69
N ALA A 146 1.79 -15.25 -5.00
CA ALA A 146 2.61 -16.34 -4.46
C ALA A 146 4.09 -16.22 -4.89
N ALA A 147 4.37 -15.70 -6.09
CA ALA A 147 5.72 -15.39 -6.52
C ALA A 147 6.37 -14.32 -5.62
N PHE A 148 5.68 -13.22 -5.27
CA PHE A 148 6.22 -12.25 -4.33
C PHE A 148 6.66 -12.87 -3.00
N HIS A 149 5.85 -13.78 -2.45
CA HIS A 149 6.20 -14.50 -1.22
C HIS A 149 7.42 -15.42 -1.41
N ALA A 150 7.48 -16.15 -2.52
CA ALA A 150 8.58 -17.06 -2.80
C ALA A 150 9.91 -16.35 -3.06
N GLU A 151 9.87 -15.12 -3.59
CA GLU A 151 11.05 -14.26 -3.76
C GLU A 151 11.47 -13.57 -2.44
N GLY A 152 10.72 -13.79 -1.34
CA GLY A 152 10.97 -13.15 -0.05
C GLY A 152 10.65 -11.65 -0.02
N TRP A 153 9.87 -11.15 -0.97
CA TRP A 153 9.60 -9.71 -1.12
C TRP A 153 8.48 -9.20 -0.21
N VAL A 154 7.71 -10.07 0.44
CA VAL A 154 6.56 -9.64 1.24
C VAL A 154 6.93 -9.56 2.73
N ARG A 155 6.73 -8.39 3.32
CA ARG A 155 6.85 -8.15 4.76
C ARG A 155 5.47 -7.88 5.37
N PRO A 156 5.13 -8.46 6.54
CA PRO A 156 3.89 -8.13 7.22
C PRO A 156 3.91 -6.71 7.79
N HIS A 157 2.75 -6.06 7.89
CA HIS A 157 2.56 -4.75 8.52
C HIS A 157 2.53 -4.81 10.06
N ASN A 158 3.51 -5.48 10.66
CA ASN A 158 3.60 -5.60 12.12
C ASN A 158 3.78 -4.24 12.80
N ASP A 159 4.41 -3.30 12.10
CA ASP A 159 4.67 -1.92 12.54
C ASP A 159 3.39 -1.10 12.72
N PHE A 160 2.32 -1.41 11.98
CA PHE A 160 1.02 -0.78 12.16
C PHE A 160 0.15 -1.45 13.22
N GLN A 161 0.45 -2.67 13.69
CA GLN A 161 -0.45 -3.41 14.61
C GLN A 161 -0.74 -2.64 15.91
N ARG A 162 0.22 -1.84 16.40
CA ARG A 162 0.02 -0.94 17.55
C ARG A 162 -1.05 0.14 17.32
N PHE A 163 -1.37 0.43 16.06
CA PHE A 163 -2.38 1.38 15.62
C PHE A 163 -3.71 0.71 15.24
N ALA A 164 -3.75 -0.63 15.26
CA ALA A 164 -5.00 -1.36 15.11
C ALA A 164 -5.84 -1.12 16.38
N ARG A 165 -6.85 -0.25 16.29
CA ARG A 165 -7.85 -0.17 17.35
C ARG A 165 -8.67 -1.46 17.32
N LYS A 166 -8.85 -2.12 18.47
CA LYS A 166 -9.98 -3.03 18.64
C LYS A 166 -11.23 -2.17 18.47
N SER A 167 -12.07 -2.48 17.49
CA SER A 167 -13.37 -1.82 17.34
C SER A 167 -14.08 -1.89 18.69
N ALA A 168 -14.42 -0.72 19.25
CA ALA A 168 -15.33 -0.61 20.38
C ALA A 168 -16.76 -0.79 19.90
#